data_AF-A0A1Y1CQZ6-F1
#
_entry.id   AF-A0A1Y1CQZ6-F1
#
_cell.length_a   1.000
_cell.length_b   1.000
_cell.length_c   1.000
_cell.angle_alpha   90.00
_cell.angle_beta   90.00
_cell.angle_gamma   90.00
#
_symmetry.space_group_name_H-M   'P 1'
#
loop_
_entity.id
_entity.type
_entity.pdbx_description
1 polymer ?
#
loop_
_entity_poly.entity_id
_entity_poly.type
_entity_poly.pdbx_seq_one_letter_code
_entity_poly.pdbx_strand_id
1 'polypeptide(L)'
;MFTATHLHAMIVHFPVALVLVAFFTEVLGLILKKKFYQQATFYILFLAALGAIVAYLTGDAAGDGMDGGSLGLAMEAHAEAASFTLWFTIAAAGAKSALYILKKEILWLKILAFVLLLAAAGGVVRTGYLGGQLVFKHAAGVELGFSNFGTLQNND
;
A
#
# COMPACT_ATOMS: atom_id res chain seq x y z
N MET A 1 23.68 -5.03 -4.46
CA MET A 1 22.62 -5.08 -5.50
C MET A 1 21.28 -4.98 -4.78
N PHE A 2 20.29 -4.24 -5.30
CA PHE A 2 18.97 -4.18 -4.65
C PHE A 2 18.26 -5.53 -4.79
N THR A 3 17.77 -6.07 -3.67
CA THR A 3 16.91 -7.27 -3.66
C THR A 3 15.44 -6.87 -3.82
N ALA A 4 14.55 -7.85 -4.06
CA ALA A 4 13.11 -7.63 -4.08
C ALA A 4 12.60 -6.99 -2.77
N THR A 5 13.12 -7.41 -1.62
CA THR A 5 12.79 -6.83 -0.30
C THR A 5 13.16 -5.35 -0.21
N HIS A 6 14.35 -4.96 -0.71
CA HIS A 6 14.76 -3.55 -0.78
C HIS A 6 13.82 -2.75 -1.68
N LEU A 7 13.49 -3.30 -2.86
CA LEU A 7 12.63 -2.64 -3.82
C LEU A 7 11.21 -2.45 -3.28
N HIS A 8 10.64 -3.49 -2.68
CA HIS A 8 9.33 -3.44 -2.04
C HIS A 8 9.31 -2.38 -0.93
N ALA A 9 10.28 -2.40 -0.01
CA ALA A 9 10.37 -1.44 1.09
C ALA A 9 10.48 0.02 0.61
N MET A 10 11.17 0.29 -0.51
CA MET A 10 11.19 1.62 -1.11
C MET A 10 9.83 2.00 -1.70
N ILE A 11 9.20 1.09 -2.45
CA ILE A 11 8.01 1.40 -3.25
C ILE A 11 6.74 1.51 -2.40
N VAL A 12 6.59 0.76 -1.30
CA VAL A 12 5.37 0.78 -0.48
C VAL A 12 4.98 2.15 0.06
N HIS A 13 5.94 3.06 0.24
CA HIS A 13 5.67 4.41 0.77
C HIS A 13 4.77 5.23 -0.15
N PHE A 14 4.88 5.04 -1.46
CA PHE A 14 4.11 5.80 -2.45
C PHE A 14 2.61 5.49 -2.37
N PRO A 15 2.13 4.25 -2.56
CA PRO A 15 0.70 3.97 -2.46
C PRO A 15 0.15 4.25 -1.06
N VAL A 16 0.92 4.01 0.02
CA VAL A 16 0.50 4.34 1.39
C VAL A 16 0.18 5.84 1.51
N ALA A 17 1.12 6.71 1.12
CA ALA A 17 0.92 8.15 1.20
C ALA A 17 -0.17 8.63 0.23
N LEU A 18 -0.14 8.16 -1.02
CA LEU A 18 -1.05 8.63 -2.07
C LEU A 18 -2.51 8.25 -1.79
N VAL A 19 -2.80 7.04 -1.29
CA VAL A 19 -4.18 6.65 -0.93
C VAL A 19 -4.70 7.53 0.21
N LEU A 20 -3.90 7.76 1.26
CA LEU A 20 -4.31 8.61 2.39
C LEU A 20 -4.52 10.06 1.96
N VAL A 21 -3.60 10.60 1.15
CA VAL A 21 -3.74 11.96 0.59
C VAL A 21 -4.96 12.07 -0.33
N ALA A 22 -5.24 11.07 -1.17
CA ALA A 22 -6.46 11.02 -1.98
C ALA A 22 -7.71 11.03 -1.11
N PHE A 23 -7.75 10.24 -0.03
CA PHE A 23 -8.88 10.20 0.89
C PHE A 23 -9.15 11.57 1.53
N PHE A 24 -8.14 12.22 2.12
CA PHE A 24 -8.32 13.55 2.72
C PHE A 24 -8.65 14.62 1.67
N THR A 25 -8.07 14.54 0.48
CA THR A 25 -8.38 15.45 -0.64
C THR A 25 -9.83 15.29 -1.09
N GLU A 26 -10.36 14.06 -1.12
CA GLU A 26 -11.75 13.79 -1.45
C GLU A 26 -12.69 14.35 -0.38
N VAL A 27 -12.38 14.17 0.90
CA VAL A 27 -13.14 14.74 2.01
C VAL A 27 -13.18 16.27 1.91
N LEU A 28 -12.03 16.92 1.65
CA LEU A 28 -11.99 18.37 1.40
C LEU A 28 -12.81 18.76 0.17
N GLY A 29 -12.80 17.96 -0.88
CA GLY A 29 -13.62 18.16 -2.07
C GLY A 29 -15.12 18.08 -1.81
N LEU A 30 -15.56 17.22 -0.89
CA LEU A 30 -16.96 17.10 -0.47
C LEU A 30 -17.40 18.30 0.40
N ILE A 31 -16.53 18.75 1.31
CA ILE A 31 -16.81 19.88 2.22
C ILE A 31 -16.77 21.22 1.47
N LEU A 32 -15.67 21.47 0.75
CA LEU A 32 -15.40 22.76 0.09
C LEU A 32 -16.07 22.88 -1.28
N LYS A 33 -16.57 21.77 -1.84
CA LYS A 33 -17.30 21.71 -3.13
C LYS A 33 -16.54 22.35 -4.31
N LYS A 34 -15.20 22.41 -4.25
CA LYS A 34 -14.36 22.95 -5.34
C LYS A 34 -13.95 21.85 -6.30
N LYS A 35 -14.05 22.13 -7.61
CA LYS A 35 -13.64 21.20 -8.69
C LYS A 35 -12.16 20.81 -8.60
N PHE A 36 -11.31 21.71 -8.10
CA PHE A 36 -9.88 21.45 -7.90
C PHE A 36 -9.61 20.17 -7.08
N TYR A 37 -10.25 20.01 -5.92
CA TYR A 37 -10.05 18.83 -5.08
C TYR A 37 -10.54 17.55 -5.75
N GLN A 38 -11.66 17.61 -6.48
CA GLN A 38 -12.20 16.47 -7.21
C GLN A 38 -11.23 15.99 -8.31
N GLN A 39 -10.60 16.93 -9.02
CA GLN A 39 -9.57 16.64 -10.02
C GLN A 39 -8.29 16.13 -9.38
N ALA A 40 -7.84 16.75 -8.29
CA ALA A 40 -6.68 16.31 -7.55
C ALA A 40 -6.84 14.88 -7.04
N THR A 41 -7.97 14.53 -6.42
CA THR A 41 -8.27 13.15 -5.99
C THR A 41 -8.11 12.17 -7.16
N PHE A 42 -8.65 12.50 -8.34
CA PHE A 42 -8.54 11.62 -9.51
C PHE A 42 -7.09 11.32 -9.88
N TYR A 43 -6.24 12.34 -10.02
CA TYR A 43 -4.83 12.16 -10.39
C TYR A 43 -4.03 11.43 -9.31
N ILE A 44 -4.24 11.81 -8.04
CA ILE A 44 -3.55 11.17 -6.91
C ILE A 44 -3.93 9.70 -6.82
N LEU A 45 -5.23 9.38 -6.93
CA LEU A 45 -5.72 8.00 -6.81
C LEU A 45 -5.29 7.13 -7.99
N PHE A 46 -5.19 7.69 -9.19
CA PHE A 46 -4.63 7.01 -10.35
C PHE A 46 -3.16 6.62 -10.11
N LEU A 47 -2.33 7.56 -9.62
CA LEU A 47 -0.94 7.27 -9.27
C LEU A 47 -0.85 6.27 -8.09
N ALA A 48 -1.76 6.37 -7.12
CA ALA A 48 -1.85 5.44 -6.00
C ALA A 48 -2.10 4.00 -6.48
N ALA A 49 -3.01 3.82 -7.45
CA ALA A 49 -3.29 2.51 -8.02
C ALA A 49 -2.07 1.92 -8.75
N LEU A 50 -1.36 2.73 -9.55
CA LEU A 50 -0.12 2.28 -10.20
C LEU A 50 0.95 1.90 -9.17
N GLY A 51 1.15 2.74 -8.15
CA GLY A 51 2.08 2.45 -7.06
C GLY A 51 1.71 1.19 -6.28
N ALA A 52 0.41 0.95 -6.05
CA ALA A 52 -0.08 -0.23 -5.33
C ALA A 52 0.16 -1.51 -6.14
N ILE A 53 -0.04 -1.48 -7.45
CA ILE A 53 0.28 -2.62 -8.34
C ILE A 53 1.77 -2.96 -8.24
N VAL A 54 2.65 -1.97 -8.37
CA VAL A 54 4.10 -2.22 -8.30
C VAL A 54 4.51 -2.68 -6.89
N ALA A 55 3.95 -2.10 -5.83
CA ALA A 55 4.21 -2.53 -4.45
C ALA A 55 3.77 -3.98 -4.21
N TYR A 56 2.61 -4.39 -4.74
CA TYR A 56 2.12 -5.76 -4.63
C TYR A 56 3.04 -6.76 -5.33
N LEU A 57 3.40 -6.49 -6.60
CA LEU A 57 4.28 -7.37 -7.38
C LEU A 57 5.67 -7.51 -6.75
N THR A 58 6.23 -6.42 -6.24
CA THR A 58 7.52 -6.45 -5.57
C THR A 58 7.46 -7.10 -4.20
N GLY A 59 6.31 -7.04 -3.51
CA GLY A 59 6.07 -7.72 -2.24
C GLY A 59 5.93 -9.23 -2.40
N ASP A 60 5.21 -9.66 -3.43
CA ASP A 60 5.09 -11.06 -3.83
C ASP A 60 6.49 -11.67 -4.09
N ALA A 61 7.28 -11.00 -4.93
CA ALA A 61 8.67 -11.40 -5.19
C ALA A 61 9.58 -11.34 -3.94
N ALA A 62 9.28 -10.46 -2.97
CA ALA A 62 10.05 -10.36 -1.73
C ALA A 62 9.71 -11.46 -0.72
N GLY A 63 8.54 -12.09 -0.84
CA GLY A 63 8.08 -13.15 0.04
C GLY A 63 8.34 -14.57 -0.46
N ASP A 64 8.86 -14.72 -1.68
CA ASP A 64 9.13 -16.03 -2.26
C ASP A 64 10.09 -16.86 -1.39
N GLY A 65 9.72 -18.11 -1.13
CA GLY A 65 10.46 -19.03 -0.27
C GLY A 65 10.35 -18.78 1.24
N MET A 66 9.51 -17.85 1.70
CA MET A 66 9.26 -17.58 3.12
C MET A 66 8.00 -18.28 3.63
N ASP A 67 7.96 -19.60 3.47
CA ASP A 67 6.79 -20.43 3.80
C ASP A 67 6.85 -21.03 5.21
N GLY A 68 5.67 -21.14 5.84
CA GLY A 68 5.49 -21.88 7.10
C GLY A 68 5.93 -21.14 8.37
N GLY A 69 5.61 -21.75 9.52
CA GLY A 69 5.87 -21.15 10.84
C GLY A 69 5.07 -19.87 11.11
N SER A 70 5.45 -19.16 12.17
CA SER A 70 4.79 -17.90 12.56
C SER A 70 5.02 -16.78 11.56
N LEU A 71 6.20 -16.74 10.92
CA LEU A 71 6.52 -15.76 9.87
C LEU A 71 5.62 -15.95 8.64
N GLY A 72 5.49 -17.18 8.10
CA GLY A 72 4.63 -17.44 6.94
C GLY A 72 3.17 -17.07 7.20
N LEU A 73 2.64 -17.38 8.40
CA LEU A 73 1.28 -16.96 8.79
C LEU A 73 1.12 -15.43 8.85
N ALA A 74 2.12 -14.72 9.37
CA ALA A 74 2.10 -13.27 9.41
C ALA A 74 2.21 -12.66 8.00
N MET A 75 2.99 -13.29 7.12
CA MET A 75 3.14 -12.88 5.72
C MET A 75 1.85 -13.07 4.94
N GLU A 76 1.18 -14.22 5.09
CA GLU A 76 -0.12 -14.48 4.47
C GLU A 76 -1.14 -13.42 4.89
N ALA A 77 -1.22 -13.10 6.19
CA ALA A 77 -2.12 -12.05 6.69
C ALA A 77 -1.80 -10.67 6.09
N HIS A 78 -0.51 -10.34 5.93
CA HIS A 78 -0.07 -9.11 5.28
C HIS A 78 -0.41 -9.11 3.78
N ALA A 79 -0.18 -10.21 3.07
CA ALA A 79 -0.46 -10.36 1.65
C ALA A 79 -1.97 -10.27 1.34
N GLU A 80 -2.82 -10.89 2.17
CA GLU A 80 -4.27 -10.77 2.08
C GLU A 80 -4.71 -9.30 2.28
N ALA A 81 -4.15 -8.61 3.28
CA ALA A 81 -4.42 -7.19 3.50
C ALA A 81 -3.96 -6.31 2.32
N ALA A 82 -2.79 -6.62 1.76
CA ALA A 82 -2.24 -5.93 0.60
C ALA A 82 -3.12 -6.15 -0.64
N SER A 83 -3.61 -7.37 -0.87
CA SER A 83 -4.53 -7.71 -1.96
C SER A 83 -5.85 -6.95 -1.82
N PHE A 84 -6.44 -6.94 -0.62
CA PHE A 84 -7.62 -6.12 -0.33
C PHE A 84 -7.36 -4.65 -0.65
N THR A 85 -6.26 -4.09 -0.16
CA THR A 85 -5.89 -2.69 -0.38
C THR A 85 -5.71 -2.38 -1.87
N LEU A 86 -5.04 -3.27 -2.61
CA LEU A 86 -4.81 -3.15 -4.05
C LEU A 86 -6.15 -3.07 -4.81
N TRP A 87 -7.02 -4.06 -4.61
CA TRP A 87 -8.27 -4.14 -5.36
C TRP A 87 -9.21 -2.99 -5.06
N PHE A 88 -9.34 -2.58 -3.80
CA PHE A 88 -10.14 -1.42 -3.44
C PHE A 88 -9.54 -0.11 -3.96
N THR A 89 -8.22 0.04 -3.99
CA THR A 89 -7.56 1.21 -4.59
C THR A 89 -7.83 1.27 -6.10
N ILE A 90 -7.69 0.15 -6.82
CA ILE A 90 -7.98 0.07 -8.27
C ILE A 90 -9.46 0.35 -8.53
N ALA A 91 -10.38 -0.23 -7.76
CA ALA A 91 -11.81 -0.02 -7.91
C ALA A 91 -12.19 1.45 -7.66
N ALA A 92 -11.63 2.07 -6.61
CA ALA A 92 -11.83 3.48 -6.31
C ALA A 92 -11.29 4.38 -7.45
N ALA A 93 -10.09 4.08 -7.96
CA ALA A 93 -9.51 4.78 -9.11
C ALA A 93 -10.40 4.64 -10.36
N GLY A 94 -10.90 3.45 -10.65
CA GLY A 94 -11.82 3.19 -11.76
C GLY A 94 -13.12 3.97 -11.63
N ALA A 95 -13.76 3.94 -10.44
CA ALA A 95 -15.00 4.67 -10.18
C ALA A 95 -14.80 6.20 -10.30
N LYS A 96 -13.70 6.75 -9.77
CA LYS A 96 -13.36 8.17 -9.94
C LYS A 96 -13.03 8.52 -11.40
N SER A 97 -12.33 7.64 -12.12
CA SER A 97 -12.04 7.82 -13.55
C SER A 97 -13.32 7.86 -14.37
N ALA A 98 -14.29 6.99 -14.09
CA ALA A 98 -15.59 7.00 -14.74
C ALA A 98 -16.33 8.33 -14.49
N LEU A 99 -16.37 8.83 -13.25
CA LEU A 99 -16.95 10.15 -12.95
C LEU A 99 -16.27 11.29 -13.72
N TYR A 100 -14.93 11.25 -13.80
CA TYR A 100 -14.14 12.27 -14.49
C TYR A 100 -14.37 12.26 -16.01
N ILE A 101 -14.32 11.09 -16.65
CA ILE A 101 -14.45 10.93 -18.10
C ILE A 101 -15.90 11.17 -18.57
N LEU A 102 -16.88 10.63 -17.85
CA LEU A 102 -18.29 10.76 -18.22
C LEU A 102 -18.82 12.20 -18.05
N LYS A 103 -18.10 13.06 -17.30
CA LYS A 103 -18.51 14.43 -16.96
C LYS A 103 -19.93 14.52 -16.37
N LYS A 104 -20.41 13.44 -15.76
CA LYS A 104 -21.74 13.32 -15.16
C LYS A 104 -21.65 13.28 -13.65
N GLU A 105 -22.55 13.99 -12.99
CA GLU A 105 -22.68 13.97 -11.53
C GLU A 105 -23.63 12.86 -11.06
N ILE A 106 -23.19 11.61 -11.21
CA ILE A 106 -23.98 10.45 -10.82
C ILE A 106 -23.80 10.20 -9.32
N LEU A 107 -24.84 10.51 -8.51
CA LEU A 107 -24.76 10.46 -7.04
C LEU A 107 -24.33 9.10 -6.50
N TRP A 108 -24.95 8.00 -6.97
CA TRP A 108 -24.62 6.66 -6.48
C TRP A 108 -23.17 6.29 -6.79
N LEU A 109 -22.62 6.73 -7.93
CA LEU A 109 -21.24 6.46 -8.32
C LEU A 109 -20.26 7.29 -7.49
N LYS A 110 -20.62 8.53 -7.11
CA LYS A 110 -19.85 9.33 -6.14
C LYS A 110 -19.78 8.66 -4.77
N ILE A 111 -20.92 8.15 -4.28
CA ILE A 111 -20.99 7.41 -3.02
C ILE A 111 -20.13 6.15 -3.11
N LEU A 112 -20.27 5.37 -4.19
CA LEU A 112 -19.46 4.17 -4.42
C LEU A 112 -17.97 4.49 -4.43
N ALA A 113 -17.54 5.50 -5.20
CA ALA A 113 -16.15 5.91 -5.28
C ALA A 113 -15.59 6.30 -3.90
N PHE A 114 -16.37 7.05 -3.10
CA PHE A 114 -15.98 7.44 -1.76
C PHE A 114 -15.87 6.23 -0.81
N VAL A 115 -16.84 5.32 -0.83
CA VAL A 115 -16.82 4.10 0.01
C VAL A 115 -15.64 3.21 -0.33
N LEU A 116 -15.35 3.03 -1.63
CA LEU A 116 -14.19 2.28 -2.08
C LEU A 116 -12.88 2.93 -1.64
N LEU A 117 -12.77 4.25 -1.73
CA LEU A 117 -11.60 5.00 -1.28
C LEU A 117 -11.43 4.93 0.25
N LEU A 118 -12.52 5.00 1.01
CA LEU A 118 -12.50 4.81 2.46
C LEU A 118 -12.03 3.41 2.84
N ALA A 119 -12.54 2.38 2.15
CA ALA A 119 -12.10 1.00 2.35
C ALA A 119 -10.62 0.83 1.98
N ALA A 120 -10.14 1.43 0.88
CA ALA A 120 -8.73 1.45 0.52
C ALA A 120 -7.85 2.12 1.58
N ALA A 121 -8.28 3.27 2.11
CA ALA A 121 -7.57 3.97 3.19
C ALA A 121 -7.49 3.12 4.48
N GLY A 122 -8.58 2.46 4.86
CA GLY A 122 -8.57 1.50 5.97
C GLY A 122 -7.67 0.28 5.68
N GLY A 123 -7.68 -0.21 4.45
CA GLY A 123 -6.80 -1.27 3.96
C GLY A 123 -5.33 -0.91 4.09
N VAL A 124 -4.94 0.31 3.71
CA VAL A 124 -3.57 0.82 3.89
C VAL A 124 -3.14 0.79 5.35
N VAL A 125 -4.00 1.22 6.27
CA VAL A 125 -3.69 1.18 7.71
C VAL A 125 -3.49 -0.27 8.19
N ARG A 126 -4.38 -1.20 7.81
CA ARG A 126 -4.24 -2.64 8.16
C ARG A 126 -2.97 -3.24 7.57
N THR A 127 -2.71 -2.99 6.29
CA THR A 127 -1.55 -3.54 5.56
C THR A 127 -0.24 -3.02 6.16
N GLY A 128 -0.18 -1.71 6.45
CA GLY A 128 0.97 -1.10 7.12
C GLY A 128 1.21 -1.64 8.53
N TYR A 129 0.15 -1.83 9.32
CA TYR A 129 0.25 -2.45 10.64
C TYR A 129 0.80 -3.88 10.59
N LEU A 130 0.28 -4.70 9.67
CA LEU A 130 0.77 -6.08 9.48
C LEU A 130 2.20 -6.11 8.93
N GLY A 131 2.53 -5.22 8.00
CA GLY A 131 3.91 -5.08 7.48
C GLY A 131 4.90 -4.68 8.59
N GLY A 132 4.48 -3.78 9.49
CA GLY A 132 5.25 -3.47 10.69
C GLY A 132 5.47 -4.70 11.59
N GLN A 133 4.47 -5.57 11.74
CA GLN A 133 4.64 -6.82 12.50
C GLN A 133 5.61 -7.81 11.84
N LEU A 134 5.70 -7.84 10.50
CA LEU A 134 6.71 -8.66 9.82
C LEU A 134 8.12 -8.24 10.24
N VAL A 135 8.39 -6.93 10.23
CA VAL A 135 9.70 -6.38 10.61
C VAL A 135 9.94 -6.52 12.12
N PHE A 136 9.05 -6.01 12.96
CA PHE A 136 9.32 -5.86 14.39
C PHE A 136 9.13 -7.13 15.22
N LYS A 137 8.29 -8.07 14.79
CA LYS A 137 8.06 -9.34 15.52
C LYS A 137 8.79 -10.53 14.90
N HIS A 138 9.01 -10.51 13.60
CA HIS A 138 9.55 -11.66 12.86
C HIS A 138 10.88 -11.37 12.16
N ALA A 139 11.43 -10.15 12.32
CA ALA A 139 12.69 -9.74 11.71
C ALA A 139 12.75 -9.92 10.18
N ALA A 140 11.59 -9.89 9.51
CA ALA A 140 11.53 -10.01 8.06
C ALA A 140 12.28 -8.85 7.39
N GLY A 141 13.22 -9.17 6.51
CA GLY A 141 14.06 -8.18 5.83
C GLY A 141 15.16 -7.56 6.70
N VAL A 142 15.47 -8.13 7.87
CA VAL A 142 16.59 -7.70 8.73
C VAL A 142 17.80 -8.61 8.49
N GLU A 143 18.95 -8.00 8.18
CA GLU A 143 20.23 -8.70 8.11
C GLU A 143 20.94 -8.60 9.46
N LEU A 144 21.21 -9.74 10.11
CA LEU A 144 21.91 -9.77 11.39
C LEU A 144 23.42 -9.76 11.15
N GLY A 145 24.09 -8.68 11.52
CA GLY A 145 25.54 -8.47 11.32
C GLY A 145 26.45 -9.32 12.22
N PHE A 146 26.15 -10.61 12.42
CA PHE A 146 26.94 -11.50 13.28
C PHE A 146 28.33 -11.87 12.70
N SER A 147 28.60 -11.53 11.44
CA SER A 147 29.88 -11.77 10.76
C SER A 147 31.10 -11.10 11.41
N ASN A 148 30.90 -10.17 12.36
CA ASN A 148 31.98 -9.49 13.08
C ASN A 148 32.32 -10.08 14.48
N PHE A 149 31.61 -11.09 14.98
CA PHE A 149 31.93 -11.67 16.30
C PHE A 149 33.03 -12.74 16.26
N GLY A 150 33.18 -13.48 15.15
CA GLY A 150 34.21 -14.51 15.01
C GLY A 150 35.63 -13.97 14.77
N THR A 151 35.77 -12.73 14.29
CA THR A 151 37.06 -12.07 14.04
C THR A 151 37.63 -11.37 15.27
N LEU A 152 36.83 -11.12 16.31
CA LEU A 152 37.29 -10.54 17.58
C LEU A 152 37.86 -11.59 18.54
N GLN A 153 37.58 -12.88 18.32
CA GLN A 153 38.00 -13.96 19.21
C GLN A 153 39.30 -14.66 18.77
N ASN A 154 39.84 -14.31 17.59
CA ASN A 154 41.07 -14.89 17.02
C ASN A 154 42.28 -13.94 17.09
N ASN A 155 42.21 -12.85 17.86
CA ASN A 155 43.28 -11.86 18.01
C ASN A 155 43.92 -11.81 19.40
N ASP A 156 43.74 -12.85 20.23
CA ASP A 156 44.42 -13.02 21.52
C ASP A 156 45.41 -14.20 21.50
#